data_AF-A0A7V5KPZ4-F1
#
_entry.id   AF-A0A7V5KPZ4-F1
#
_cell.length_a   1.000
_cell.length_b   1.000
_cell.length_c   1.000
_cell.angle_alpha   90.00
_cell.angle_beta   90.00
_cell.angle_gamma   90.00
#
_symmetry.space_group_name_H-M   'P 1'
#
loop_
_entity.id
_entity.type
_entity.pdbx_description
1 polymer ?
#
loop_
_entity_poly.entity_id
_entity_poly.type
_entity_poly.pdbx_seq_one_letter_code
_entity_poly.pdbx_strand_id
1 'polypeptide(L)'
;MNAASYPTEIIQSILAPALMISASGLIFLALVNRYAAVNNRIRLLNEERRRLLKASTEKKELEYLEVIRLRSIQKQLDAFLTRGKMLRDALLFLIVGVIFFIVSSLGIAAVLLAPAEVSAAIPLLIFLLGMVSLLLGVIIAAIEIRRSFTNILVEVRAEE
;
A
#
# COMPACT_ATOMS: atom_id res chain seq x y z
N MET A 1 22.02 40.59 -8.43
CA MET A 1 20.98 39.54 -8.31
C MET A 1 19.65 40.23 -8.07
N ASN A 2 18.70 40.08 -8.99
CA ASN A 2 17.50 40.92 -9.08
C ASN A 2 16.41 40.47 -8.11
N ALA A 3 15.78 41.41 -7.41
CA ALA A 3 14.73 41.18 -6.41
C ALA A 3 13.46 40.47 -6.94
N ALA A 4 13.30 40.36 -8.27
CA ALA A 4 12.18 39.66 -8.91
C ALA A 4 12.36 38.13 -8.99
N SER A 5 13.57 37.60 -8.73
CA SER A 5 13.89 36.16 -8.86
C SER A 5 13.46 35.32 -7.66
N TYR A 6 13.32 35.94 -6.48
CA TYR A 6 13.08 35.22 -5.22
C TYR A 6 11.76 34.43 -5.19
N PRO A 7 10.59 34.99 -5.57
CA PRO A 7 9.33 34.25 -5.46
C PRO A 7 9.26 33.03 -6.39
N THR A 8 9.79 33.16 -7.61
CA THR A 8 9.75 32.08 -8.61
C THR A 8 10.68 30.93 -8.23
N GLU A 9 11.87 31.24 -7.71
CA GLU A 9 12.86 30.24 -7.28
C GLU A 9 12.40 29.46 -6.04
N ILE A 10 11.70 30.13 -5.12
CA ILE A 10 11.03 29.52 -3.96
C ILE A 10 9.96 28.52 -4.42
N ILE A 11 9.07 28.96 -5.32
CA ILE A 11 7.99 28.10 -5.84
C ILE A 11 8.57 26.89 -6.58
N GLN A 12 9.60 27.08 -7.40
CA GLN A 12 10.26 25.99 -8.14
C GLN A 12 10.91 24.96 -7.22
N SER A 13 11.53 25.39 -6.13
CA SER A 13 12.20 24.49 -5.18
C SER A 13 11.20 23.62 -4.40
N ILE A 14 10.03 24.17 -4.07
CA ILE A 14 8.94 23.47 -3.37
C ILE A 14 8.17 22.52 -4.31
N LEU A 15 8.25 22.75 -5.63
CA LEU A 15 7.48 22.01 -6.62
C LEU A 15 7.83 20.52 -6.66
N ALA A 16 9.10 20.14 -6.50
CA ALA A 16 9.54 18.75 -6.62
C ALA A 16 8.87 17.81 -5.57
N PRO A 17 8.90 18.10 -4.25
CA PRO A 17 8.14 17.32 -3.28
C PRO A 17 6.62 17.33 -3.55
N ALA A 18 6.04 18.47 -3.94
CA ALA A 18 4.61 18.57 -4.24
C ALA A 18 4.18 17.69 -5.42
N LEU A 19 4.99 17.61 -6.47
CA LEU A 19 4.78 16.71 -7.60
C LEU A 19 4.87 15.24 -7.19
N MET A 20 5.81 14.88 -6.31
CA MET A 20 5.93 13.52 -5.81
C MET A 20 4.72 13.10 -4.97
N ILE A 21 4.21 13.99 -4.10
CA ILE A 21 2.96 13.76 -3.37
C ILE A 21 1.81 13.49 -4.36
N SER A 22 1.68 14.33 -5.39
CA SER A 22 0.61 14.21 -6.38
C SER A 22 0.70 12.91 -7.19
N ALA A 23 1.89 12.56 -7.70
CA ALA A 23 2.13 11.32 -8.44
C ALA A 23 1.87 10.08 -7.58
N SER A 24 2.33 10.10 -6.32
CA SER A 24 2.11 9.00 -5.38
C SER A 24 0.62 8.80 -5.03
N GLY A 25 -0.20 9.86 -5.10
CA GLY A 25 -1.63 9.80 -4.83
C GLY A 25 -2.39 8.85 -5.76
N LEU A 26 -2.00 8.77 -7.03
CA LEU A 26 -2.60 7.83 -7.99
C LEU A 26 -2.30 6.37 -7.64
N ILE A 27 -1.04 6.09 -7.27
CA ILE A 27 -0.61 4.75 -6.84
C ILE A 27 -1.31 4.38 -5.53
N PHE A 28 -1.39 5.32 -4.59
CA PHE A 28 -2.08 5.15 -3.32
C PHE A 28 -3.56 4.79 -3.54
N LEU A 29 -4.26 5.54 -4.39
CA LEU A 29 -5.67 5.28 -4.70
C LEU A 29 -5.87 3.88 -5.30
N ALA A 30 -5.02 3.48 -6.26
CA ALA A 30 -5.09 2.16 -6.86
C ALA A 30 -4.87 1.03 -5.83
N LEU A 31 -3.90 1.20 -4.92
CA LEU A 31 -3.59 0.21 -3.88
C LEU A 31 -4.66 0.15 -2.78
N VAL A 32 -5.23 1.29 -2.36
CA VAL A 32 -6.32 1.32 -1.36
C VAL A 32 -7.55 0.59 -1.89
N ASN A 33 -7.91 0.79 -3.15
CA ASN A 33 -9.04 0.08 -3.76
C ASN A 33 -8.81 -1.44 -3.82
N ARG A 34 -7.59 -1.87 -4.15
CA ARG A 34 -7.21 -3.30 -4.12
C ARG A 34 -7.25 -3.87 -2.70
N TYR A 35 -6.73 -3.13 -1.73
CA TYR A 35 -6.75 -3.52 -0.32
C TYR A 35 -8.17 -3.65 0.21
N ALA A 36 -9.06 -2.72 -0.14
CA ALA A 36 -10.48 -2.79 0.21
C ALA A 36 -11.17 -4.03 -0.40
N ALA A 37 -10.89 -4.32 -1.68
CA ALA A 37 -11.43 -5.49 -2.36
C ALA A 37 -10.97 -6.81 -1.69
N VAL A 38 -9.68 -6.93 -1.36
CA VAL A 38 -9.14 -8.10 -0.66
C VAL A 38 -9.78 -8.26 0.73
N ASN A 39 -9.90 -7.18 1.49
CA ASN A 39 -10.56 -7.21 2.81
C ASN A 39 -12.03 -7.62 2.71
N ASN A 40 -12.74 -7.17 1.67
CA ASN A 40 -14.12 -7.59 1.45
C ASN A 40 -14.21 -9.10 1.17
N ARG A 41 -13.31 -9.65 0.34
CA ARG A 41 -13.23 -11.10 0.08
C ARG A 41 -12.94 -11.90 1.35
N ILE A 42 -12.03 -11.42 2.19
CA ILE A 42 -11.74 -12.03 3.51
C ILE A 42 -12.99 -12.06 4.38
N ARG A 43 -13.75 -10.96 4.46
CA ARG A 43 -14.99 -10.87 5.26
C ARG A 43 -16.03 -11.88 4.78
N LEU A 44 -16.30 -11.93 3.47
CA LEU A 44 -17.27 -12.86 2.88
C LEU A 44 -16.90 -14.33 3.13
N LEU A 45 -15.64 -14.70 2.88
CA LEU A 45 -15.16 -16.07 3.12
C LEU A 45 -15.22 -16.45 4.61
N ASN A 46 -14.89 -15.51 5.50
CA ASN A 46 -14.95 -15.75 6.93
C ASN A 46 -16.40 -15.88 7.44
N GLU A 47 -17.34 -15.12 6.87
CA GLU A 47 -18.77 -15.28 7.14
C GLU A 47 -19.28 -16.65 6.67
N GLU A 48 -18.90 -17.09 5.47
CA GLU A 48 -19.23 -18.43 4.96
C GLU A 48 -18.65 -19.53 5.86
N ARG A 49 -17.38 -19.41 6.25
CA ARG A 49 -16.73 -20.32 7.22
C ARG A 49 -17.50 -20.40 8.53
N ARG A 50 -17.93 -19.26 9.09
CA ARG A 50 -18.73 -19.22 10.32
C ARG A 50 -20.09 -19.90 10.15
N ARG A 51 -20.76 -19.74 9.01
CA ARG A 51 -22.04 -20.40 8.71
C ARG A 51 -21.89 -21.92 8.67
N LEU A 52 -20.88 -22.43 7.96
CA LEU A 52 -20.61 -23.87 7.88
C LEU A 52 -20.27 -24.46 9.25
N LEU A 53 -19.42 -23.80 10.03
CA LEU A 53 -19.08 -24.24 11.39
C LEU A 53 -20.31 -24.24 12.32
N LYS A 54 -21.20 -23.26 12.19
CA LYS A 54 -22.44 -23.22 12.98
C LYS A 54 -23.37 -24.38 12.60
N ALA A 55 -23.52 -24.66 11.30
CA ALA A 55 -24.31 -25.78 10.80
C ALA A 55 -23.78 -27.14 11.31
N SER A 56 -22.46 -27.30 11.42
CA SER A 56 -21.83 -28.48 12.03
C SER A 56 -22.28 -28.72 13.46
N THR A 57 -22.40 -27.65 14.26
CA THR A 57 -22.82 -27.74 15.67
C THR A 57 -24.30 -28.14 15.78
N GLU A 58 -25.14 -27.70 14.85
CA GLU A 58 -26.58 -28.00 14.82
C GLU A 58 -26.88 -29.42 14.29
N LYS A 59 -26.13 -29.89 13.28
CA LYS A 59 -26.36 -31.19 12.61
C LYS A 59 -25.55 -32.37 13.17
N LYS A 60 -24.79 -32.20 14.27
CA LYS A 60 -23.81 -33.16 14.84
C LYS A 60 -22.58 -33.45 13.97
N GLU A 61 -22.72 -33.59 12.65
CA GLU A 61 -21.61 -33.76 11.70
C GLU A 61 -21.84 -32.97 10.40
N LEU A 62 -20.75 -32.55 9.76
CA LEU A 62 -20.76 -31.95 8.43
C LEU A 62 -20.85 -33.03 7.37
N GLU A 63 -21.59 -32.76 6.30
CA GLU A 63 -21.56 -33.61 5.11
C GLU A 63 -20.17 -33.55 4.44
N TYR A 64 -19.78 -34.63 3.74
CA TYR A 64 -18.47 -34.72 3.06
C TYR A 64 -18.18 -33.51 2.17
N LEU A 65 -19.19 -33.01 1.44
CA LEU A 65 -19.06 -31.84 0.58
C LEU A 65 -18.85 -30.54 1.38
N GLU A 66 -19.47 -30.40 2.55
CA GLU A 66 -19.28 -29.24 3.44
C GLU A 66 -17.86 -29.23 4.03
N VAL A 67 -17.30 -30.40 4.35
CA VAL A 67 -15.90 -30.53 4.80
C VAL A 67 -14.92 -30.12 3.70
N ILE A 68 -15.15 -30.54 2.45
CA ILE A 68 -14.33 -30.11 1.30
C ILE A 68 -14.42 -28.60 1.12
N ARG A 69 -15.64 -28.04 1.16
CA ARG A 69 -15.86 -26.60 1.00
C ARG A 69 -15.16 -25.81 2.11
N LEU A 70 -15.27 -26.25 3.35
CA LEU A 70 -14.60 -25.62 4.50
C LEU A 70 -13.08 -25.60 4.33
N ARG A 71 -12.49 -26.70 3.83
CA ARG A 71 -11.06 -26.79 3.52
C ARG A 71 -10.65 -25.82 2.41
N SER A 72 -11.46 -25.71 1.35
CA SER A 72 -11.23 -24.76 0.26
C SER A 72 -11.28 -23.31 0.75
N ILE A 73 -12.28 -22.96 1.56
CA ILE A 73 -12.40 -21.62 2.16
C ILE A 73 -11.17 -21.31 3.02
N GLN A 74 -10.69 -22.25 3.83
CA GLN A 74 -9.51 -22.04 4.67
C GLN A 74 -8.27 -21.73 3.80
N LYS A 75 -8.04 -22.49 2.73
CA LYS A 75 -6.94 -22.25 1.79
C LYS A 75 -7.03 -20.87 1.13
N GLN A 76 -8.22 -20.47 0.68
CA GLN A 76 -8.44 -19.15 0.07
C GLN A 76 -8.23 -18.02 1.09
N LEU A 77 -8.70 -18.19 2.32
CA LEU A 77 -8.56 -17.21 3.39
C LEU A 77 -7.09 -16.95 3.70
N ASP A 78 -6.27 -18.00 3.81
CA ASP A 78 -4.84 -17.90 4.09
C ASP A 78 -4.11 -17.15 2.94
N ALA A 79 -4.50 -17.41 1.69
CA ALA A 79 -3.99 -16.70 0.53
C ALA A 79 -4.37 -15.21 0.56
N PHE A 80 -5.64 -14.87 0.78
CA PHE A 80 -6.09 -13.49 0.84
C PHE A 80 -5.52 -12.73 2.03
N LEU A 81 -5.35 -13.35 3.20
CA LEU A 81 -4.71 -12.73 4.37
C LEU A 81 -3.26 -12.36 4.09
N THR A 82 -2.52 -13.24 3.42
CA THR A 82 -1.12 -12.98 3.02
C THR A 82 -1.05 -11.80 2.04
N ARG A 83 -1.96 -11.77 1.06
CA ARG A 83 -2.06 -10.67 0.10
C ARG A 83 -2.46 -9.35 0.77
N GLY A 84 -3.41 -9.39 1.69
CA GLY A 84 -3.83 -8.24 2.49
C GLY A 84 -2.69 -7.63 3.30
N LYS A 85 -1.83 -8.47 3.91
CA LYS A 85 -0.63 -8.00 4.63
C LYS A 85 0.36 -7.30 3.69
N MET A 86 0.63 -7.87 2.52
CA MET A 86 1.53 -7.24 1.54
C MET A 86 1.00 -5.89 1.04
N LEU A 87 -0.30 -5.81 0.72
CA LEU A 87 -0.93 -4.55 0.32
C LEU A 87 -0.91 -3.50 1.43
N ARG A 88 -1.16 -3.91 2.68
CA ARG A 88 -1.03 -3.02 3.85
C ARG A 88 0.38 -2.48 3.96
N ASP A 89 1.39 -3.35 3.88
CA ASP A 89 2.78 -2.94 4.04
C ASP A 89 3.20 -1.98 2.91
N ALA A 90 2.81 -2.25 1.66
CA ALA A 90 3.00 -1.33 0.54
C ALA A 90 2.37 0.05 0.77
N LEU A 91 1.14 0.10 1.29
CA LEU A 91 0.44 1.34 1.63
C LEU A 91 1.14 2.12 2.74
N LEU A 92 1.65 1.44 3.77
CA LEU A 92 2.40 2.08 4.85
C LEU A 92 3.68 2.76 4.33
N PHE A 93 4.44 2.08 3.46
CA PHE A 93 5.61 2.67 2.83
C PHE A 93 5.28 3.89 1.95
N LEU A 94 4.15 3.85 1.24
CA LEU A 94 3.66 5.02 0.48
C LEU A 94 3.33 6.19 1.41
N ILE A 95 2.60 5.95 2.50
CA ILE A 95 2.23 6.97 3.49
C ILE A 95 3.49 7.60 4.11
N VAL A 96 4.45 6.78 4.52
CA VAL A 96 5.73 7.25 5.07
C VAL A 96 6.49 8.10 4.04
N GLY A 97 6.49 7.70 2.76
CA GLY A 97 7.09 8.49 1.68
C GLY A 97 6.44 9.86 1.53
N VAL A 98 5.10 9.91 1.53
CA VAL A 98 4.33 11.17 1.47
C VAL A 98 4.66 12.07 2.65
N ILE A 99 4.74 11.52 3.87
CA ILE A 99 5.12 12.28 5.07
C ILE A 99 6.51 12.90 4.89
N PHE A 100 7.49 12.14 4.39
CA PHE A 100 8.81 12.69 4.11
C PHE A 100 8.81 13.78 3.05
N PHE A 101 8.02 13.66 1.98
CA PHE A 101 7.89 14.74 1.00
C PHE A 101 7.28 16.01 1.59
N ILE A 102 6.27 15.89 2.45
CA ILE A 102 5.68 17.03 3.17
C ILE A 102 6.75 17.70 4.06
N VAL A 103 7.48 16.91 4.86
CA VAL A 103 8.53 17.43 5.74
C VAL A 103 9.67 18.07 4.95
N SER A 104 10.08 17.45 3.83
CA SER A 104 11.09 18.02 2.93
C SER A 104 10.62 19.35 2.34
N SER A 105 9.36 19.44 1.89
CA SER A 105 8.76 20.68 1.39
C SER A 105 8.79 21.81 2.43
N LEU A 106 8.46 21.50 3.69
CA LEU A 106 8.54 22.47 4.79
C LEU A 106 9.99 22.84 5.11
N GLY A 107 10.90 21.88 5.05
CA GLY A 107 12.33 22.11 5.24
C GLY A 107 12.94 23.03 4.19
N ILE A 108 12.54 22.88 2.91
CA ILE A 108 12.96 23.78 1.83
C ILE A 108 12.50 25.21 2.13
N ALA A 109 11.23 25.38 2.55
CA ALA A 109 10.71 26.68 2.94
C ALA A 109 11.49 27.29 4.13
N ALA A 110 11.86 26.48 5.12
CA ALA A 110 12.66 26.94 6.27
C ALA A 110 14.06 27.42 5.87
N VAL A 111 14.75 26.70 4.98
CA VAL A 111 16.06 27.12 4.44
C VAL A 111 15.97 28.46 3.72
N LEU A 112 14.88 28.71 3.01
CA LEU A 112 14.67 29.96 2.26
C LEU A 112 14.38 31.16 3.18
N LEU A 113 13.70 30.94 4.31
CA LEU A 113 13.39 31.99 5.29
C LEU A 113 14.56 32.29 6.24
N ALA A 114 15.36 31.28 6.58
CA ALA A 114 16.48 31.39 7.52
C ALA A 114 17.73 30.63 7.01
N PRO A 115 18.37 31.09 5.92
CA PRO A 115 19.46 30.36 5.25
C PRO A 115 20.73 30.21 6.10
N ALA A 116 20.93 31.06 7.11
CA ALA A 116 22.06 30.97 8.02
C ALA A 116 21.90 29.89 9.11
N GLU A 117 20.66 29.45 9.38
CA GLU A 117 20.34 28.57 10.51
C GLU A 117 20.05 27.13 10.08
N VAL A 118 19.56 26.94 8.86
CA VAL A 118 19.14 25.62 8.36
C VAL A 118 19.98 25.21 7.15
N SER A 119 20.64 24.05 7.26
CA SER A 119 21.41 23.49 6.14
C SER A 119 20.49 22.98 5.04
N ALA A 120 20.76 23.40 3.79
CA ALA A 120 20.09 22.90 2.59
C ALA A 120 20.24 21.38 2.37
N ALA A 121 21.21 20.73 3.02
CA ALA A 121 21.36 19.28 2.97
C ALA A 121 20.22 18.53 3.68
N ILE A 122 19.60 19.14 4.71
CA ILE A 122 18.60 18.46 5.54
C ILE A 122 17.33 18.14 4.72
N PRO A 123 16.69 19.10 4.02
CA PRO A 123 15.50 18.79 3.23
C PRO A 123 15.77 17.83 2.08
N LEU A 124 16.99 17.86 1.51
CA LEU A 124 17.41 16.94 0.45
C LEU A 124 17.52 15.49 0.94
N LEU A 125 18.12 15.27 2.11
CA LEU A 125 18.21 13.93 2.71
C LEU A 125 16.83 13.38 3.04
N ILE A 126 15.93 14.21 3.60
CA ILE A 126 14.55 13.82 3.89
C ILE A 126 13.80 13.48 2.59
N PHE A 127 14.00 14.25 1.52
CA PHE A 127 13.43 13.95 0.20
C PHE A 127 13.87 12.57 -0.31
N LEU A 128 15.17 12.27 -0.22
CA LEU A 128 15.73 10.98 -0.64
C LEU A 128 15.16 9.82 0.19
N LEU A 129 14.99 9.98 1.49
CA LEU A 129 14.32 8.98 2.34
C LEU A 129 12.87 8.74 1.89
N GLY A 130 12.16 9.80 1.52
CA GLY A 130 10.83 9.71 0.91
C GLY A 130 10.81 8.89 -0.37
N MET A 131 11.78 9.13 -1.27
CA MET A 131 11.93 8.38 -2.52
C MET A 131 12.22 6.90 -2.29
N VAL A 132 13.11 6.57 -1.35
CA VAL A 132 13.42 5.18 -0.99
C VAL A 132 12.19 4.48 -0.41
N SER A 133 11.46 5.14 0.49
CA SER A 133 10.22 4.60 1.06
C SER A 133 9.17 4.32 -0.02
N LEU A 134 8.98 5.26 -0.95
CA LEU A 134 8.04 5.09 -2.06
C LEU A 134 8.45 3.92 -2.97
N LEU A 135 9.75 3.80 -3.29
CA LEU A 135 10.26 2.69 -4.08
C LEU A 135 10.02 1.33 -3.41
N LEU A 136 10.27 1.22 -2.09
CA LEU A 136 9.99 0.00 -1.33
C LEU A 136 8.49 -0.36 -1.38
N GLY A 137 7.61 0.63 -1.20
CA GLY A 137 6.16 0.41 -1.30
C GLY A 137 5.73 -0.11 -2.67
N VAL A 138 6.26 0.47 -3.75
CA VAL A 138 5.99 0.04 -5.13
C VAL A 138 6.55 -1.37 -5.40
N ILE A 139 7.74 -1.70 -4.89
CA ILE A 139 8.32 -3.05 -5.02
C ILE A 139 7.43 -4.09 -4.34
N ILE A 140 7.00 -3.84 -3.10
CA ILE A 140 6.11 -4.76 -2.37
C ILE A 140 4.80 -4.96 -3.13
N ALA A 141 4.20 -3.88 -3.65
CA ALA A 141 3.01 -3.95 -4.49
C ALA A 141 3.25 -4.78 -5.77
N ALA A 142 4.38 -4.60 -6.45
CA ALA A 142 4.73 -5.39 -7.63
C ALA A 142 4.89 -6.89 -7.33
N ILE A 143 5.49 -7.23 -6.19
CA ILE A 143 5.62 -8.61 -5.73
C ILE A 143 4.23 -9.20 -5.42
N GLU A 144 3.33 -8.44 -4.79
CA GLU A 144 1.95 -8.89 -4.54
C GLU A 144 1.21 -9.21 -5.84
N ILE A 145 1.31 -8.34 -6.84
CA ILE A 145 0.67 -8.52 -8.15
C ILE A 145 1.16 -9.80 -8.83
N ARG A 146 2.49 -10.02 -8.83
CA ARG A 146 3.08 -11.22 -9.43
C ARG A 146 2.59 -12.50 -8.73
N ARG A 147 2.65 -12.52 -7.39
CA ARG A 147 2.19 -13.68 -6.60
C ARG A 147 0.69 -13.94 -6.75
N SER A 148 -0.11 -12.88 -6.80
CA SER A 148 -1.56 -12.98 -7.08
C SER A 148 -1.82 -13.72 -8.38
N PHE A 149 -1.12 -13.36 -9.45
CA PHE A 149 -1.33 -13.94 -10.76
C PHE A 149 -0.90 -15.42 -10.81
N THR A 150 0.24 -15.75 -10.20
CA THR A 150 0.71 -17.13 -10.09
C THR A 150 -0.27 -18.03 -9.34
N ASN A 151 -0.87 -17.55 -8.24
CA ASN A 151 -1.82 -18.35 -7.47
C ASN A 151 -3.07 -18.70 -8.29
N ILE A 152 -3.59 -17.76 -9.08
CA ILE A 152 -4.75 -17.99 -9.94
C ILE A 152 -4.42 -19.02 -11.03
N LEU A 153 -3.23 -18.95 -11.64
CA LEU A 153 -2.81 -19.92 -12.66
C LEU A 153 -2.71 -21.34 -12.11
N VAL A 154 -2.25 -21.50 -10.86
CA VAL A 154 -2.17 -22.80 -10.19
C VAL A 154 -3.56 -23.32 -9.84
N GLU A 155 -4.50 -22.46 -9.43
CA GLU A 155 -5.88 -22.86 -9.18
C GLU A 155 -6.56 -23.36 -10.46
N VAL A 156 -6.44 -22.64 -11.58
CA VAL A 156 -7.04 -23.05 -12.87
C VAL A 156 -6.48 -24.37 -13.37
N ARG A 157 -5.16 -24.58 -13.29
CA ARG A 157 -4.53 -25.85 -13.73
C ARG A 157 -4.81 -27.04 -12.82
N ALA A 158 -5.19 -26.81 -11.57
CA ALA A 158 -5.55 -27.89 -10.65
C ALA A 158 -7.00 -28.37 -10.84
N GLU A 159 -7.79 -27.64 -11.63
CA GLU A 159 -9.17 -27.99 -12.01
C GLU A 159 -9.25 -28.67 -13.41
N GLU A 160 -8.13 -28.78 -14.13
CA GLU A 160 -7.95 -29.59 -15.36
C GLU A 160 -7.47 -31.02 -15.01
#